data_AF-A0A0D2YA08-F1
#
_entry.id   AF-A0A0D2YA08-F1
#
_cell.length_a   1.000
_cell.length_b   1.000
_cell.length_c   1.000
_cell.angle_alpha   90.00
_cell.angle_beta   90.00
_cell.angle_gamma   90.00
#
_symmetry.space_group_name_H-M   'P 1'
#
loop_
_entity.id
_entity.type
_entity.pdbx_description
1 polymer ?
#
loop_
_entity_poly.entity_id
_entity_poly.type
_entity_poly.pdbx_seq_one_letter_code
_entity_poly.pdbx_strand_id
1 'polypeptide(L)'
;MKVFLPIVALAGLGLAADMNVWDLDDSCQTPERKGAFEKAYSDAEVLAVKAQEDLEKLKGARPDFVSNMRTNWDRIARAATNMFGFVPNTDGHDPNEEHYSNVRYVYDRMVKTLHNDEMIPANGYGGLKPLLLCDESKFVWVGRDDKDPHDPAGRPLRESRPKEMAGTKAGAWVYKKRYLVNGAKQPDTGLCRPGVFAVTLTRNDFIIFCPPSFPGPGG
;
A
#
# COMPACT_ATOMS: atom_id res chain seq x y z
N MET A 1 9.26 -6.89 -36.51
CA MET A 1 10.37 -7.08 -35.53
C MET A 1 9.78 -6.99 -34.14
N LYS A 2 9.78 -8.09 -33.37
CA LYS A 2 9.33 -8.09 -31.97
C LYS A 2 10.50 -7.63 -31.10
N VAL A 3 10.35 -6.47 -30.46
CA VAL A 3 11.33 -5.94 -29.51
C VAL A 3 11.16 -6.74 -28.21
N PHE A 4 12.09 -7.66 -27.95
CA PHE A 4 12.26 -8.27 -26.64
C PHE A 4 12.87 -7.23 -25.71
N LEU A 5 12.08 -6.71 -24.77
CA LEU A 5 12.61 -6.00 -23.60
C LEU A 5 13.20 -7.06 -22.65
N PRO A 6 14.49 -7.01 -22.30
CA PRO A 6 15.03 -7.92 -21.30
C PRO A 6 14.45 -7.52 -19.94
N ILE A 7 13.57 -8.36 -19.41
CA ILE A 7 13.25 -8.36 -17.99
C ILE A 7 14.55 -8.71 -17.30
N VAL A 8 15.20 -7.70 -16.70
CA VAL A 8 16.31 -7.92 -15.78
C VAL A 8 15.72 -8.70 -14.62
N ALA A 9 15.96 -10.01 -14.61
CA ALA A 9 15.77 -10.82 -13.42
C ALA A 9 16.79 -10.31 -12.39
N LEU A 10 16.37 -9.37 -11.55
CA LEU A 10 17.07 -9.12 -10.30
C LEU A 10 16.89 -10.40 -9.48
N ALA A 11 17.94 -11.22 -9.47
CA ALA A 11 18.07 -12.30 -8.51
C ALA A 11 18.03 -11.66 -7.12
N GLY A 12 16.85 -11.72 -6.52
CA GLY A 12 16.61 -11.22 -5.18
C GLY A 12 17.55 -11.94 -4.23
N LEU A 13 18.26 -11.17 -3.42
CA LEU A 13 18.63 -11.61 -2.08
C LEU A 13 17.30 -11.91 -1.39
N GLY A 14 16.89 -13.17 -1.46
CA GLY A 14 15.70 -13.69 -0.79
C GLY A 14 15.92 -13.69 0.72
N LEU A 15 15.88 -12.51 1.32
CA LEU A 15 15.37 -12.37 2.66
C LEU A 15 13.85 -12.57 2.51
N ALA A 16 13.28 -13.48 3.28
CA ALA A 16 11.84 -13.66 3.31
C ALA A 16 11.22 -12.29 3.56
N ALA A 17 10.32 -11.83 2.68
CA ALA A 17 9.66 -10.55 2.82
C ALA A 17 8.99 -10.51 4.19
N ASP A 18 9.48 -9.63 5.07
CA ASP A 18 8.94 -9.51 6.40
C ASP A 18 7.74 -8.54 6.38
N MET A 19 6.54 -9.09 6.26
CA MET A 19 5.31 -8.28 6.18
C MET A 19 4.86 -7.78 7.56
N ASN A 20 5.76 -7.60 8.53
CA ASN A 20 5.46 -7.27 9.91
C ASN A 20 4.64 -5.98 10.09
N VAL A 21 4.69 -5.05 9.14
CA VAL A 21 3.87 -3.83 9.15
C VAL A 21 2.40 -4.09 8.80
N TRP A 22 2.08 -5.26 8.27
CA TRP A 22 0.73 -5.69 7.89
C TRP A 22 0.27 -6.91 8.67
N ASP A 23 -1.02 -6.97 8.97
CA ASP A 23 -1.67 -8.21 9.37
C ASP A 23 -2.22 -8.89 8.13
N LEU A 24 -2.01 -10.20 8.02
CA LEU A 24 -2.57 -11.02 6.95
C LEU A 24 -3.76 -11.80 7.49
N ASP A 25 -4.95 -11.55 6.93
CA ASP A 25 -6.14 -12.27 7.34
C ASP A 25 -6.07 -13.76 7.00
N ASP A 26 -6.75 -14.62 7.77
CA ASP A 26 -6.81 -16.06 7.51
C ASP A 26 -7.39 -16.37 6.12
N SER A 27 -8.29 -15.51 5.59
CA SER A 27 -8.78 -15.62 4.21
C SER A 27 -7.67 -15.47 3.15
N CYS A 28 -6.55 -14.87 3.50
CA CYS A 28 -5.39 -14.68 2.63
C CYS A 28 -4.29 -15.73 2.84
N GLN A 29 -4.41 -16.63 3.81
CA GLN A 29 -3.33 -17.53 4.23
C GLN A 29 -3.21 -18.83 3.42
N THR A 30 -3.83 -18.95 2.23
CA THR A 30 -3.52 -20.08 1.35
C THR A 30 -2.06 -19.98 0.88
N PRO A 31 -1.34 -21.10 0.71
CA PRO A 31 0.07 -21.06 0.28
C PRO A 31 0.29 -20.21 -0.98
N GLU A 32 -0.61 -20.28 -1.95
CA GLU A 32 -0.54 -19.54 -3.21
C GLU A 32 -0.68 -18.04 -2.99
N ARG A 33 -1.66 -17.62 -2.18
CA ARG A 33 -1.91 -16.21 -1.86
C ARG A 33 -0.77 -15.63 -1.04
N LYS A 34 -0.32 -16.36 -0.01
CA LYS A 34 0.80 -15.95 0.84
C LYS A 34 2.06 -15.73 0.02
N GLY A 35 2.42 -16.69 -0.85
CA GLY A 35 3.57 -16.56 -1.74
C GLY A 35 3.44 -15.37 -2.71
N ALA A 36 2.23 -15.10 -3.21
CA ALA A 36 2.00 -13.92 -4.05
C ALA A 36 2.19 -12.60 -3.28
N PHE A 37 1.75 -12.53 -2.01
CA PHE A 37 1.96 -11.36 -1.16
C PHE A 37 3.43 -11.15 -0.82
N GLU A 38 4.13 -12.19 -0.38
CA GLU A 38 5.56 -12.13 -0.06
C GLU A 38 6.36 -11.68 -1.28
N LYS A 39 6.04 -12.22 -2.47
CA LYS A 39 6.69 -11.80 -3.71
C LYS A 39 6.38 -10.34 -4.05
N ALA A 40 5.12 -9.93 -4.01
CA ALA A 40 4.72 -8.56 -4.33
C ALA A 40 5.35 -7.54 -3.37
N TYR A 41 5.44 -7.89 -2.09
CA TYR A 41 6.13 -7.11 -1.06
C TYR A 41 7.61 -6.93 -1.43
N SER A 42 8.31 -8.03 -1.69
CA SER A 42 9.74 -8.00 -2.06
C SER A 42 10.00 -7.22 -3.34
N ASP A 43 9.16 -7.41 -4.37
CA ASP A 43 9.27 -6.64 -5.62
C ASP A 43 9.10 -5.14 -5.36
N ALA A 44 8.13 -4.75 -4.53
CA ALA A 44 7.86 -3.35 -4.19
C ALA A 44 9.00 -2.74 -3.35
N GLU A 45 9.55 -3.48 -2.39
CA GLU A 45 10.69 -3.08 -1.57
C GLU A 45 11.91 -2.76 -2.43
N VAL A 46 12.30 -3.68 -3.31
CA VAL A 46 13.46 -3.52 -4.21
C VAL A 46 13.30 -2.29 -5.09
N LEU A 47 12.11 -2.07 -5.64
CA LEU A 47 11.81 -0.89 -6.45
C LEU A 47 11.89 0.40 -5.63
N ALA A 48 11.34 0.40 -4.41
CA ALA A 48 11.36 1.56 -3.53
C ALA A 48 12.78 1.96 -3.12
N VAL A 49 13.59 0.99 -2.68
CA VAL A 49 15.00 1.21 -2.30
C VAL A 49 15.79 1.74 -3.49
N LYS A 50 15.67 1.08 -4.65
CA LYS A 50 16.36 1.50 -5.87
C LYS A 50 15.99 2.92 -6.29
N ALA A 51 14.71 3.29 -6.23
CA ALA A 51 14.24 4.62 -6.59
C ALA A 51 14.72 5.67 -5.60
N GLN A 52 14.68 5.40 -4.28
CA GLN A 52 15.20 6.31 -3.26
C GLN A 52 16.69 6.57 -3.47
N GLU A 53 17.51 5.54 -3.64
CA GLU A 53 18.95 5.68 -3.90
C GLU A 53 19.25 6.51 -5.16
N ASP A 54 18.49 6.28 -6.24
CA ASP A 54 18.70 6.99 -7.50
C ASP A 54 18.30 8.47 -7.37
N LEU A 55 17.23 8.77 -6.62
CA LEU A 55 16.89 10.14 -6.27
C LEU A 55 18.00 10.77 -5.41
N GLU A 56 18.49 10.11 -4.35
CA GLU A 56 19.58 10.64 -3.52
C GLU A 56 20.85 10.95 -4.32
N LYS A 57 21.19 10.13 -5.32
CA LYS A 57 22.34 10.39 -6.22
C LYS A 57 22.19 11.69 -7.01
N LEU A 58 20.97 12.07 -7.39
CA LEU A 58 20.73 13.29 -8.15
C LEU A 58 20.91 14.56 -7.33
N LYS A 59 20.94 14.49 -5.99
CA LYS A 59 21.32 15.64 -5.15
C LYS A 59 22.79 16.01 -5.31
N GLY A 60 23.62 15.02 -5.65
CA GLY A 60 25.04 15.21 -5.87
C GLY A 60 25.32 15.78 -7.25
N ALA A 61 26.41 16.53 -7.34
CA ALA A 61 26.92 17.04 -8.60
C ALA A 61 27.16 15.89 -9.59
N ARG A 62 26.88 16.19 -10.86
CA ARG A 62 27.21 15.32 -11.98
C ARG A 62 28.74 15.15 -12.04
N PRO A 63 29.28 13.93 -12.09
CA PRO A 63 30.73 13.73 -12.18
C PRO A 63 31.32 14.36 -13.45
N ASP A 64 32.45 15.08 -13.31
CA ASP A 64 33.06 15.87 -14.38
C ASP A 64 33.66 15.02 -15.52
N PHE A 65 34.30 13.90 -15.19
CA PHE A 65 34.98 13.04 -16.16
C PHE A 65 34.07 11.91 -16.68
N VAL A 66 34.24 11.56 -17.95
CA VAL A 66 33.55 10.41 -18.57
C VAL A 66 33.97 9.15 -17.83
N SER A 67 33.03 8.58 -17.08
CA SER A 67 33.21 7.43 -16.22
C SER A 67 31.90 6.66 -16.12
N ASN A 68 31.96 5.43 -15.61
CA ASN A 68 30.76 4.66 -15.29
C ASN A 68 29.84 5.41 -14.31
N MET A 69 30.42 6.22 -13.41
CA MET A 69 29.66 7.06 -12.48
C MET A 69 28.88 8.15 -13.22
N ARG A 70 29.53 8.88 -14.14
CA ARG A 70 28.87 9.90 -14.98
C ARG A 70 27.78 9.30 -15.85
N THR A 71 28.06 8.19 -16.53
CA THR A 71 27.08 7.49 -17.38
C THR A 71 25.86 7.04 -16.58
N ASN A 72 26.07 6.52 -15.35
CA ASN A 72 24.98 6.13 -14.48
C ASN A 72 24.18 7.34 -13.97
N TRP A 73 24.85 8.43 -13.56
CA TRP A 73 24.17 9.67 -13.17
C TRP A 73 23.32 10.20 -14.31
N ASP A 74 23.86 10.28 -15.53
CA ASP A 74 23.15 10.75 -16.73
C ASP A 74 21.93 9.86 -17.06
N ARG A 75 22.06 8.54 -16.87
CA ARG A 75 20.94 7.59 -17.02
C ARG A 75 19.82 7.88 -16.02
N ILE A 76 20.17 8.10 -14.75
CA ILE A 76 19.22 8.39 -13.68
C ILE A 76 18.54 9.74 -13.94
N ALA A 77 19.30 10.78 -14.27
CA ALA A 77 18.77 12.10 -14.55
C ALA A 77 17.74 12.04 -15.69
N ARG A 78 18.05 11.37 -16.80
CA ARG A 78 17.08 11.16 -17.90
C ARG A 78 15.82 10.42 -17.46
N ALA A 79 15.95 9.37 -16.65
CA ALA A 79 14.79 8.64 -16.15
C ALA A 79 13.91 9.54 -15.26
N ALA A 80 14.52 10.28 -14.34
CA ALA A 80 13.82 11.21 -13.44
C ALA A 80 13.13 12.34 -14.21
N THR A 81 13.77 12.89 -15.25
CA THR A 81 13.14 13.88 -16.14
C THR A 81 11.91 13.32 -16.83
N ASN A 82 12.00 12.12 -17.39
CA ASN A 82 10.89 11.54 -18.14
C ASN A 82 9.74 11.05 -17.25
N MET A 83 10.05 10.55 -16.05
CA MET A 83 9.05 9.98 -15.14
C MET A 83 8.39 11.04 -14.26
N PHE A 84 9.16 12.02 -13.80
CA PHE A 84 8.72 12.97 -12.78
C PHE A 84 8.84 14.44 -13.22
N GLY A 85 9.51 14.75 -14.34
CA GLY A 85 9.68 16.11 -14.84
C GLY A 85 10.86 16.89 -14.24
N PHE A 86 11.69 16.25 -13.41
CA PHE A 86 12.86 16.90 -12.81
C PHE A 86 13.96 17.14 -13.84
N VAL A 87 14.57 18.33 -13.83
CA VAL A 87 15.74 18.62 -14.67
C VAL A 87 16.94 18.90 -13.77
N PRO A 88 17.72 17.86 -13.37
CA PRO A 88 18.93 18.04 -12.58
C PRO A 88 19.98 18.83 -13.36
N ASN A 89 20.57 19.85 -12.72
CA ASN A 89 21.70 20.61 -13.23
C ASN A 89 23.03 19.90 -12.93
N THR A 90 24.14 20.43 -13.45
CA THR A 90 25.48 19.87 -13.22
C THR A 90 25.86 19.83 -11.75
N ASP A 91 25.31 20.74 -10.94
CA ASP A 91 25.58 20.81 -9.51
C ASP A 91 24.70 19.85 -8.68
N GLY A 92 23.85 19.06 -9.35
CA GLY A 92 22.82 18.23 -8.73
C GLY A 92 21.44 18.87 -8.85
N HIS A 93 20.42 18.27 -8.25
CA HIS A 93 19.07 18.78 -8.19
C HIS A 93 18.78 19.39 -6.81
N ASP A 94 18.04 20.50 -6.75
CA ASP A 94 17.72 21.17 -5.49
C ASP A 94 16.83 20.27 -4.61
N PRO A 95 17.31 19.83 -3.43
CA PRO A 95 16.52 19.00 -2.53
C PRO A 95 15.31 19.73 -1.93
N ASN A 96 15.27 21.06 -1.98
CA ASN A 96 14.19 21.88 -1.45
C ASN A 96 13.15 22.26 -2.51
N GLU A 97 13.36 21.88 -3.78
CA GLU A 97 12.32 21.99 -4.80
C GLU A 97 11.12 21.13 -4.37
N GLU A 98 9.94 21.74 -4.37
CA GLU A 98 8.75 21.17 -3.73
C GLU A 98 8.36 19.82 -4.32
N HIS A 99 8.34 19.71 -5.65
CA HIS A 99 7.92 18.51 -6.35
C HIS A 99 8.92 17.36 -6.13
N TYR A 100 10.21 17.65 -6.17
CA TYR A 100 11.27 16.69 -5.91
C TYR A 100 11.28 16.22 -4.45
N SER A 101 11.09 17.14 -3.51
CA SER A 101 10.93 16.83 -2.09
C SER A 101 9.73 15.92 -1.86
N ASN A 102 8.59 16.19 -2.51
CA ASN A 102 7.39 15.35 -2.43
C ASN A 102 7.61 13.93 -2.97
N VAL A 103 8.27 13.78 -4.13
CA VAL A 103 8.58 12.45 -4.68
C VAL A 103 9.56 11.69 -3.79
N ARG A 104 10.61 12.36 -3.29
CA ARG A 104 11.55 11.76 -2.32
C ARG A 104 10.85 11.35 -1.03
N TYR A 105 9.92 12.16 -0.53
CA TYR A 105 9.13 11.85 0.67
C TYR A 105 8.31 10.57 0.49
N VAL A 106 7.71 10.34 -0.68
CA VAL A 106 6.98 9.09 -0.96
C VAL A 106 7.91 7.88 -0.90
N TYR A 107 9.04 7.92 -1.61
CA TYR A 107 9.97 6.79 -1.62
C TYR A 107 10.64 6.57 -0.26
N ASP A 108 10.96 7.63 0.49
CA ASP A 108 11.46 7.52 1.86
C ASP A 108 10.48 6.78 2.77
N ARG A 109 9.19 7.10 2.70
CA ARG A 109 8.17 6.39 3.47
C ARG A 109 7.99 4.96 3.01
N MET A 110 8.07 4.69 1.72
CA MET A 110 8.00 3.33 1.20
C MET A 110 9.19 2.50 1.70
N VAL A 111 10.41 3.02 1.67
CA VAL A 111 11.60 2.32 2.19
C VAL A 111 11.49 2.10 3.69
N LYS A 112 11.11 3.11 4.46
CA LYS A 112 10.89 2.93 5.90
C LYS A 112 9.86 1.83 6.20
N THR A 113 8.77 1.79 5.44
CA THR A 113 7.70 0.79 5.65
C THR A 113 8.09 -0.60 5.16
N LEU A 114 8.67 -0.71 3.96
CA LEU A 114 8.91 -1.98 3.27
C LEU A 114 10.25 -2.62 3.63
N HIS A 115 11.27 -1.80 3.91
CA HIS A 115 12.65 -2.27 4.13
C HIS A 115 13.05 -2.19 5.60
N ASN A 116 12.56 -1.18 6.34
CA ASN A 116 12.93 -0.97 7.74
C ASN A 116 11.85 -1.39 8.74
N ASP A 117 10.77 -2.02 8.26
CA ASP A 117 9.61 -2.46 9.05
C ASP A 117 8.97 -1.37 9.92
N GLU A 118 9.09 -0.11 9.51
CA GLU A 118 8.53 1.04 10.22
C GLU A 118 7.10 1.31 9.75
N MET A 119 6.12 1.16 10.64
CA MET A 119 4.74 1.51 10.32
C MET A 119 4.56 3.03 10.25
N ILE A 120 4.27 3.56 9.07
CA ILE A 120 4.02 5.00 8.88
C ILE A 120 2.63 5.27 8.29
N PRO A 121 1.75 6.02 9.00
CA PRO A 121 1.96 6.61 10.32
C PRO A 121 1.99 5.54 11.42
N ALA A 122 2.60 5.87 12.55
CA ALA A 122 2.59 4.99 13.71
C ALA A 122 1.14 4.65 14.08
N ASN A 123 0.82 3.35 14.14
CA ASN A 123 -0.50 2.78 14.36
C ASN A 123 -1.49 2.82 13.18
N GLY A 124 -1.04 3.07 11.94
CA GLY A 124 -1.94 3.16 10.80
C GLY A 124 -2.77 4.44 10.78
N TYR A 125 -3.48 4.67 9.68
CA TYR A 125 -4.25 5.89 9.44
C TYR A 125 -5.61 5.91 10.15
N GLY A 126 -6.19 4.74 10.43
CA GLY A 126 -7.39 4.54 11.24
C GLY A 126 -7.10 4.16 12.70
N GLY A 127 -5.82 4.13 13.11
CA GLY A 127 -5.40 3.76 14.46
C GLY A 127 -5.32 2.24 14.70
N LEU A 128 -5.32 1.44 13.63
CA LEU A 128 -5.11 0.00 13.68
C LEU A 128 -3.96 -0.41 12.74
N LYS A 129 -3.24 -1.48 13.10
CA LYS A 129 -2.28 -2.11 12.20
C LYS A 129 -2.99 -2.53 10.90
N PRO A 130 -2.52 -2.13 9.70
CA PRO A 130 -3.29 -2.38 8.48
C PRO A 130 -3.41 -3.86 8.15
N LEU A 131 -4.61 -4.26 7.71
CA LEU A 131 -4.97 -5.65 7.50
C LEU A 131 -5.27 -5.90 6.01
N LEU A 132 -4.64 -6.93 5.47
CA LEU A 132 -4.91 -7.48 4.15
C LEU A 132 -5.99 -8.55 4.26
N LEU A 133 -7.12 -8.36 3.56
CA LEU A 133 -8.27 -9.27 3.55
C LEU A 133 -8.52 -9.78 2.13
N CYS A 134 -8.83 -11.07 1.98
CA CYS A 134 -9.03 -11.71 0.67
C CYS A 134 -10.46 -12.24 0.49
N ASP A 135 -11.35 -11.95 1.45
CA ASP A 135 -12.73 -12.41 1.46
C ASP A 135 -13.61 -11.36 2.16
N GLU A 136 -14.32 -10.54 1.40
CA GLU A 136 -15.22 -9.53 1.96
C GLU A 136 -16.45 -10.11 2.67
N SER A 137 -16.75 -11.41 2.50
CA SER A 137 -17.88 -12.05 3.20
C SER A 137 -17.68 -12.15 4.71
N LYS A 138 -16.46 -11.88 5.21
CA LYS A 138 -16.14 -11.82 6.64
C LYS A 138 -16.81 -10.66 7.37
N PHE A 139 -17.25 -9.64 6.65
CA PHE A 139 -17.94 -8.52 7.25
C PHE A 139 -19.34 -8.92 7.73
N VAL A 140 -19.69 -8.48 8.93
CA VAL A 140 -21.02 -8.69 9.51
C VAL A 140 -21.72 -7.36 9.64
N TRP A 141 -22.97 -7.28 9.18
CA TRP A 141 -23.78 -6.08 9.37
C TRP A 141 -24.20 -5.95 10.82
N VAL A 142 -23.90 -4.80 11.42
CA VAL A 142 -24.36 -4.39 12.75
C VAL A 142 -25.24 -3.17 12.57
N GLY A 143 -26.52 -3.28 12.91
CA GLY A 143 -27.48 -2.18 12.87
C GLY A 143 -27.15 -1.10 13.90
N ARG A 144 -27.70 0.09 13.67
CA ARG A 144 -27.52 1.27 14.52
C ARG A 144 -27.82 1.02 16.00
N ASP A 145 -28.89 0.28 16.26
CA ASP A 145 -29.39 -0.02 17.60
C ASP A 145 -28.98 -1.43 18.09
N ASP A 146 -28.23 -2.18 17.26
CA ASP A 146 -27.68 -3.49 17.64
C ASP A 146 -26.46 -3.30 18.54
N LYS A 147 -26.19 -4.28 19.41
CA LYS A 147 -25.03 -4.31 20.29
C LYS A 147 -23.73 -4.31 19.47
N ASP A 148 -22.81 -3.40 19.76
CA ASP A 148 -21.48 -3.37 19.15
C ASP A 148 -20.67 -4.59 19.61
N PRO A 149 -20.24 -5.48 18.70
CA PRO A 149 -19.51 -6.69 19.04
C PRO A 149 -18.12 -6.42 19.65
N HIS A 150 -17.62 -5.18 19.56
CA HIS A 150 -16.31 -4.80 20.09
C HIS A 150 -16.38 -3.76 21.22
N ASP A 151 -17.57 -3.40 21.70
CA ASP A 151 -17.75 -2.57 22.90
C ASP A 151 -17.88 -3.46 24.15
N PRO A 152 -16.95 -3.40 25.13
CA PRO A 152 -17.01 -4.25 26.32
C PRO A 152 -18.25 -4.03 27.18
N ALA A 153 -18.81 -2.82 27.18
CA ALA A 153 -20.04 -2.49 27.88
C ALA A 153 -21.30 -2.99 27.15
N GLY A 154 -21.14 -3.50 25.93
CA GLY A 154 -22.23 -4.02 25.10
C GLY A 154 -23.26 -2.97 24.71
N ARG A 155 -22.84 -1.71 24.57
CA ARG A 155 -23.71 -0.63 24.15
C ARG A 155 -24.11 -0.78 22.68
N PRO A 156 -25.25 -0.20 22.27
CA PRO A 156 -25.62 -0.10 20.86
C PRO A 156 -24.55 0.62 20.03
N LEU A 157 -24.44 0.28 18.74
CA LEU A 157 -23.42 0.85 17.85
C LEU A 157 -23.43 2.39 17.81
N ARG A 158 -24.62 3.01 17.83
CA ARG A 158 -24.76 4.48 17.87
C ARG A 158 -24.17 5.13 19.13
N GLU A 159 -24.11 4.39 20.24
CA GLU A 159 -23.65 4.88 21.55
C GLU A 159 -22.16 4.59 21.76
N SER A 160 -21.67 3.45 21.25
CA SER A 160 -20.24 3.12 21.27
C SER A 160 -19.44 3.91 20.24
N ARG A 161 -20.04 4.25 19.09
CA ARG A 161 -19.42 4.94 17.95
C ARG A 161 -20.20 6.19 17.51
N PRO A 162 -20.42 7.19 18.39
CA PRO A 162 -21.32 8.30 18.12
C PRO A 162 -20.87 9.19 16.94
N LYS A 163 -19.56 9.29 16.68
CA LYS A 163 -19.03 10.09 15.57
C LYS A 163 -19.25 9.40 14.23
N GLU A 164 -18.95 8.11 14.16
CA GLU A 164 -19.10 7.27 12.97
C GLU A 164 -20.57 7.08 12.61
N MET A 165 -21.44 6.95 13.61
CA MET A 165 -22.88 6.76 13.46
C MET A 165 -23.68 8.08 13.44
N ALA A 166 -23.02 9.22 13.27
CA ALA A 166 -23.69 10.52 13.23
C ALA A 166 -24.71 10.62 12.08
N GLY A 167 -25.78 11.39 12.28
CA GLY A 167 -26.83 11.59 11.28
C GLY A 167 -27.71 10.35 11.08
N THR A 168 -28.09 10.08 9.83
CA THR A 168 -29.09 9.07 9.43
C THR A 168 -28.51 7.70 9.11
N LYS A 169 -27.32 7.36 9.63
CA LYS A 169 -26.67 6.08 9.35
C LYS A 169 -27.44 4.91 10.00
N ALA A 170 -27.70 3.88 9.19
CA ALA A 170 -28.49 2.72 9.59
C ALA A 170 -27.67 1.62 10.28
N GLY A 171 -26.35 1.61 10.08
CA GLY A 171 -25.46 0.59 10.65
C GLY A 171 -24.08 0.63 10.02
N ALA A 172 -23.29 -0.40 10.29
CA ALA A 172 -21.99 -0.60 9.69
C ALA A 172 -21.74 -2.08 9.37
N TRP A 173 -20.95 -2.32 8.32
CA TRP A 173 -20.28 -3.60 8.14
C TRP A 173 -19.05 -3.63 9.05
N VAL A 174 -18.99 -4.62 9.95
CA VAL A 174 -17.97 -4.71 10.99
C VAL A 174 -17.09 -5.93 10.77
N TYR A 175 -15.77 -5.72 10.83
CA TYR A 175 -14.79 -6.79 10.85
C TYR A 175 -13.51 -6.35 11.57
N LYS A 176 -13.00 -7.17 12.51
CA LYS A 176 -11.77 -6.91 13.30
C LYS A 176 -11.62 -5.43 13.74
N LYS A 177 -12.64 -4.92 14.45
CA LYS A 177 -12.73 -3.54 14.99
C LYS A 177 -12.78 -2.41 13.95
N ARG A 178 -13.13 -2.72 12.70
CA ARG A 178 -13.30 -1.71 11.63
C ARG A 178 -14.72 -1.68 11.14
N TYR A 179 -15.18 -0.47 10.88
CA TYR A 179 -16.58 -0.16 10.67
C TYR A 179 -16.75 0.57 9.34
N LEU A 180 -17.44 -0.07 8.39
CA LEU A 180 -17.82 0.55 7.13
C LEU A 180 -19.27 1.02 7.25
N VAL A 181 -19.43 2.28 7.65
CA VAL A 181 -20.74 2.84 7.98
C VAL A 181 -21.57 3.07 6.73
N ASN A 182 -22.83 2.65 6.73
CA ASN A 182 -23.73 2.80 5.59
C ASN A 182 -25.09 3.39 5.99
N GLY A 183 -25.77 4.02 5.02
CA GLY A 183 -27.08 4.63 5.19
C GLY A 183 -28.25 3.63 5.21
N ALA A 184 -28.01 2.42 4.70
CA ALA A 184 -28.97 1.32 4.70
C ALA A 184 -28.21 -0.01 4.76
N LYS A 185 -28.87 -1.07 5.21
CA LYS A 185 -28.35 -2.44 5.11
C LYS A 185 -28.39 -2.86 3.63
N GLN A 186 -27.23 -3.24 3.10
CA GLN A 186 -27.09 -3.85 1.78
C GLN A 186 -26.88 -5.37 1.92
N PRO A 187 -26.98 -6.16 0.83
CA PRO A 187 -26.69 -7.60 0.89
C PRO A 187 -25.22 -7.90 1.23
N ASP A 188 -24.32 -7.03 0.80
CA ASP A 188 -22.86 -7.12 0.99
C ASP A 188 -22.25 -5.71 1.18
N THR A 189 -20.91 -5.64 1.25
CA THR A 189 -20.20 -4.38 1.43
C THR A 189 -20.12 -3.52 0.15
N GLY A 190 -20.37 -4.11 -1.02
CA GLY A 190 -20.25 -3.48 -2.33
C GLY A 190 -18.82 -3.17 -2.79
N LEU A 191 -17.79 -3.66 -2.08
CA LEU A 191 -16.40 -3.33 -2.37
C LEU A 191 -15.83 -4.20 -3.50
N CYS A 192 -16.07 -5.51 -3.47
CA CYS A 192 -15.61 -6.44 -4.50
C CYS A 192 -16.64 -6.65 -5.63
N ARG A 193 -16.82 -5.59 -6.43
CA ARG A 193 -17.63 -5.63 -7.66
C ARG A 193 -16.85 -6.17 -8.87
N PRO A 194 -17.53 -6.59 -9.96
CA PRO A 194 -16.87 -7.09 -11.16
C PRO A 194 -15.79 -6.14 -11.70
N GLY A 195 -14.62 -6.68 -12.03
CA GLY A 195 -13.48 -5.93 -12.54
C GLY A 195 -12.66 -5.18 -11.48
N VAL A 196 -13.05 -5.19 -10.21
CA VAL A 196 -12.24 -4.65 -9.12
C VAL A 196 -11.30 -5.73 -8.59
N PHE A 197 -10.01 -5.45 -8.63
CA PHE A 197 -8.97 -6.33 -8.13
C PHE A 197 -8.76 -6.14 -6.63
N ALA A 198 -8.59 -4.90 -6.19
CA ALA A 198 -8.44 -4.60 -4.77
C ALA A 198 -9.00 -3.21 -4.42
N VAL A 199 -9.32 -3.01 -3.15
CA VAL A 199 -9.76 -1.73 -2.59
C VAL A 199 -8.91 -1.40 -1.38
N THR A 200 -8.32 -0.20 -1.36
CA THR A 200 -7.63 0.33 -0.18
C THR A 200 -8.54 1.30 0.55
N LEU A 201 -8.81 1.04 1.82
CA LEU A 201 -9.59 1.88 2.71
C LEU A 201 -8.68 2.42 3.81
N THR A 202 -7.93 3.47 3.49
CA THR A 202 -6.90 4.05 4.36
C THR A 202 -7.43 4.40 5.75
N ARG A 203 -8.60 5.06 5.85
CA ARG A 203 -9.20 5.44 7.14
C ARG A 203 -9.63 4.26 8.00
N ASN A 204 -9.70 3.06 7.43
CA ASN A 204 -10.08 1.83 8.09
C ASN A 204 -8.88 0.88 8.24
N ASP A 205 -7.68 1.28 7.83
CA ASP A 205 -6.48 0.45 7.83
C ASP A 205 -6.72 -0.91 7.18
N PHE A 206 -7.30 -0.90 5.99
CA PHE A 206 -7.64 -2.12 5.24
C PHE A 206 -7.21 -2.06 3.78
N ILE A 207 -6.74 -3.20 3.29
CA ILE A 207 -6.65 -3.50 1.86
C ILE A 207 -7.43 -4.78 1.63
N ILE A 208 -8.42 -4.72 0.74
CA ILE A 208 -9.30 -5.85 0.42
C ILE A 208 -8.97 -6.30 -0.98
N PHE A 209 -8.44 -7.52 -1.11
CA PHE A 209 -8.20 -8.20 -2.37
C PHE A 209 -9.46 -8.97 -2.76
N CYS A 210 -10.02 -8.60 -3.89
CA CYS A 210 -11.23 -9.18 -4.45
C CYS A 210 -10.90 -10.43 -5.27
N PRO A 211 -11.89 -11.28 -5.58
CA PRO A 211 -11.65 -12.54 -6.29
C PRO A 211 -10.79 -12.42 -7.58
N PRO A 212 -10.94 -11.37 -8.43
CA PRO A 212 -10.09 -11.20 -9.60
C PRO A 212 -8.60 -11.00 -9.33
N SER A 213 -8.19 -10.64 -8.10
CA SER A 213 -6.77 -10.50 -7.73
C SER A 213 -5.99 -11.80 -7.75
N PHE A 214 -6.68 -12.93 -7.63
CA PHE A 214 -6.05 -14.24 -7.60
C PHE A 214 -6.47 -14.98 -8.87
N PRO A 215 -5.52 -15.43 -9.71
CA PRO A 215 -5.86 -16.31 -10.80
C PRO A 215 -6.60 -17.52 -10.22
N GLY A 216 -7.81 -17.78 -10.70
CA GLY A 216 -8.51 -19.01 -10.35
C GLY A 216 -7.72 -20.22 -10.82
N PRO A 217 -8.10 -21.44 -10.41
CA PRO A 217 -7.42 -22.69 -10.78
C PRO A 217 -7.54 -23.07 -12.29
N GLY A 218 -7.62 -22.10 -13.21
CA GLY A 218 -7.76 -22.33 -14.65
C GLY A 218 -7.27 -21.19 -15.54
N GLY A 219 -6.31 -20.37 -15.08
CA GLY A 219 -5.66 -19.32 -15.86
C GLY A 219 -4.18 -19.61 -16.08
#